data_AF-A0A2I2KUG8-F1
#
_entry.id   AF-A0A2I2KUG8-F1
#
_cell.length_a   1.000
_cell.length_b   1.000
_cell.length_c   1.000
_cell.angle_alpha   90.00
_cell.angle_beta   90.00
_cell.angle_gamma   90.00
#
_symmetry.space_group_name_H-M   'P 1'
#
loop_
_entity.id
_entity.type
_entity.pdbx_description
1 polymer ?
#
loop_
_entity_poly.entity_id
_entity_poly.type
_entity_poly.pdbx_seq_one_letter_code
_entity_poly.pdbx_strand_id
1 'polypeptide(L)'
;MVEAGTQGPGGFDADVTRQASRAYQSQGIAGQLRTREEIARYFDGLDLVDPGIQALHRWRPDDDAIGDITDGQVSSYAAIGRVR
;
A
#
# COMPACT_ATOMS: atom_id res chain seq x y z
N MET A 1 9.66 7.03 -17.69
CA MET A 1 9.44 7.92 -16.54
C MET A 1 7.94 7.91 -16.28
N VAL A 2 7.45 6.98 -15.46
CA VAL A 2 6.01 6.97 -15.15
C VAL A 2 5.81 8.02 -14.07
N GLU A 3 5.05 9.07 -14.40
CA GLU A 3 4.77 10.16 -13.48
C GLU A 3 4.04 9.63 -12.24
N ALA A 4 4.52 10.02 -11.07
CA ALA A 4 3.93 9.63 -9.80
C ALA A 4 2.53 10.26 -9.72
N GLY A 5 1.50 9.46 -9.99
CA GLY A 5 0.11 9.86 -9.85
C GLY A 5 -0.15 10.35 -8.43
N THR A 6 -0.71 11.54 -8.32
CA THR A 6 -1.10 12.20 -7.08
C THR A 6 -1.93 11.26 -6.22
N GLN A 7 -1.37 10.84 -5.08
CA GLN A 7 -2.00 9.93 -4.14
C GLN A 7 -3.13 10.66 -3.38
N GLY A 8 -4.29 10.01 -3.25
CA GLY A 8 -5.41 10.52 -2.45
C GLY A 8 -5.06 10.73 -0.96
N PRO A 9 -6.01 11.22 -0.15
CA PRO A 9 -5.75 11.52 1.26
C PRO A 9 -5.30 10.24 2.01
N GLY A 10 -4.08 10.27 2.55
CA GLY A 10 -3.39 9.11 3.16
C GLY A 10 -2.10 8.64 2.46
N GLY A 11 -1.53 9.47 1.58
CA GLY A 11 -0.32 9.13 0.81
C GLY A 11 0.90 8.79 1.69
N PHE A 12 1.57 7.70 1.34
CA PHE A 12 2.88 7.33 1.89
C PHE A 12 3.93 8.38 1.55
N ASP A 13 4.99 8.47 2.34
CA ASP A 13 6.11 9.36 2.02
C ASP A 13 6.77 8.93 0.70
N ALA A 14 6.67 9.79 -0.30
CA ALA A 14 7.11 9.50 -1.67
C ALA A 14 8.64 9.36 -1.77
N ASP A 15 9.39 10.09 -0.96
CA ASP A 15 10.85 10.07 -0.99
C ASP A 15 11.38 8.83 -0.29
N VAL A 16 10.81 8.47 0.86
CA VAL A 16 11.08 7.21 1.57
C VAL A 16 10.77 6.03 0.67
N THR A 17 9.58 6.02 0.04
CA THR A 17 9.15 4.92 -0.84
C THR A 17 10.07 4.78 -2.06
N ARG A 18 10.48 5.90 -2.66
CA ARG A 18 11.41 5.89 -3.80
C ARG A 18 12.83 5.48 -3.41
N GLN A 19 13.28 5.86 -2.21
CA GLN A 19 14.57 5.43 -1.68
C GLN A 19 14.58 3.91 -1.44
N ALA A 20 13.54 3.37 -0.80
CA ALA A 20 13.38 1.94 -0.60
C ALA A 20 13.39 1.18 -1.94
N SER A 21 12.63 1.65 -2.94
CA SER A 21 12.61 1.05 -4.28
C SER A 21 13.99 1.01 -4.93
N ARG A 22 14.77 2.09 -4.85
CA ARG A 22 16.16 2.11 -5.35
C ARG A 22 17.08 1.13 -4.61
N ALA A 23 16.91 1.00 -3.29
CA ALA A 23 17.68 0.06 -2.49
C ALA A 23 17.38 -1.41 -2.85
N TYR A 24 16.12 -1.74 -3.13
CA TYR A 24 15.74 -3.06 -3.65
C TYR A 24 16.35 -3.32 -5.03
N GLN A 25 16.25 -2.35 -5.95
CA GLN A 25 16.79 -2.47 -7.30
C GLN A 25 18.31 -2.65 -7.32
N SER A 26 19.05 -1.94 -6.46
CA SER A 26 20.50 -2.09 -6.38
C SER A 26 20.95 -3.46 -5.86
N GLN A 27 20.06 -4.18 -5.17
CA GLN A 27 20.26 -5.55 -4.70
C GLN A 27 19.69 -6.60 -5.67
N GLY A 28 19.22 -6.20 -6.86
CA GLY A 28 18.63 -7.11 -7.84
C GLY A 28 17.22 -7.60 -7.48
N ILE A 29 16.57 -7.00 -6.47
CA ILE A 29 15.21 -7.33 -6.07
C ILE A 29 14.23 -6.54 -6.94
N ALA A 30 13.54 -7.24 -7.84
CA ALA A 30 12.54 -6.63 -8.70
C ALA A 30 11.28 -6.24 -7.91
N GLY A 31 10.89 -4.96 -7.99
CA GLY A 31 9.69 -4.44 -7.36
C GLY A 31 9.08 -3.30 -8.17
N GLN A 32 7.76 -3.19 -8.13
CA GLN A 32 7.02 -2.10 -8.76
C GLN A 32 6.15 -1.41 -7.70
N LEU A 33 6.37 -0.10 -7.54
CA LEU A 33 5.47 0.73 -6.75
C LEU A 33 4.14 0.89 -7.49
N ARG A 34 3.03 0.81 -6.75
CA ARG A 34 1.69 0.92 -7.31
C ARG A 34 0.85 1.91 -6.52
N THR A 35 -0.01 2.64 -7.22
CA THR A 35 -1.02 3.48 -6.56
C THR A 35 -2.14 2.61 -5.97
N ARG A 36 -2.98 3.21 -5.13
CA ARG A 36 -4.16 2.53 -4.57
C ARG A 36 -5.13 2.07 -5.65
N GLU A 37 -5.30 2.87 -6.70
CA GLU A 37 -6.16 2.57 -7.85
C GLU A 37 -5.61 1.41 -8.67
N GLU A 38 -4.28 1.36 -8.88
CA GLU A 38 -3.65 0.23 -9.55
C GLU A 38 -3.78 -1.07 -8.74
N ILE A 39 -3.71 -0.96 -7.42
CA ILE A 39 -3.96 -2.08 -6.51
C ILE A 39 -5.44 -2.51 -6.56
N ALA A 40 -6.37 -1.55 -6.62
CA ALA A 40 -7.80 -1.83 -6.67
C ALA A 40 -8.19 -2.72 -7.85
N ARG A 41 -7.52 -2.57 -9.00
CA ARG A 41 -7.74 -3.43 -10.18
C ARG A 41 -7.47 -4.91 -9.94
N TYR A 42 -6.60 -5.26 -8.98
CA TYR A 42 -6.41 -6.68 -8.62
C TYR A 42 -7.63 -7.30 -7.94
N PHE A 43 -8.55 -6.48 -7.44
CA PHE A 43 -9.78 -6.92 -6.78
C PHE A 43 -11.00 -6.84 -7.70
N ASP A 44 -10.82 -6.49 -8.98
CA ASP A 44 -11.92 -6.47 -9.95
C ASP A 44 -12.59 -7.85 -10.04
N GLY A 45 -13.91 -7.90 -9.80
CA GLY A 45 -14.69 -9.14 -9.79
C GLY A 45 -14.65 -9.94 -8.49
N LEU A 46 -13.95 -9.47 -7.45
CA LEU A 46 -13.94 -10.06 -6.12
C LEU A 46 -14.88 -9.32 -5.17
N ASP A 47 -15.43 -10.03 -4.19
CA ASP A 47 -16.16 -9.41 -3.08
C ASP A 47 -15.14 -8.88 -2.05
N LEU A 48 -14.91 -7.56 -2.06
CA LEU A 48 -13.95 -6.92 -1.17
C LEU A 48 -14.45 -6.91 0.28
N VAL A 49 -13.62 -7.43 1.19
CA VAL A 49 -13.94 -7.50 2.63
C VAL A 49 -13.70 -6.15 3.29
N ASP A 50 -14.67 -5.68 4.07
CA ASP A 50 -14.56 -4.46 4.89
C ASP A 50 -13.32 -4.51 5.82
N PRO A 51 -12.47 -3.47 5.90
CA PRO A 51 -12.68 -2.07 5.45
C PRO A 51 -12.21 -1.75 4.01
N GLY A 52 -12.03 -2.77 3.17
CA GLY A 52 -11.51 -2.64 1.82
C GLY A 52 -10.01 -2.41 1.79
N ILE A 53 -9.54 -1.58 0.84
CA ILE A 53 -8.12 -1.25 0.66
C ILE A 53 -7.73 -0.11 1.59
N GLN A 54 -6.87 -0.41 2.55
CA GLN A 54 -6.36 0.51 3.57
C GLN A 54 -4.82 0.50 3.63
N ALA A 55 -4.21 1.51 4.23
CA ALA A 55 -2.82 1.42 4.66
C ALA A 55 -2.66 0.19 5.58
N LEU A 56 -1.55 -0.55 5.47
CA LEU A 56 -1.37 -1.84 6.15
C LEU A 56 -1.68 -1.77 7.65
N HIS A 57 -1.17 -0.76 8.35
CA HIS A 57 -1.38 -0.55 9.79
C HIS A 57 -2.82 -0.13 10.16
N ARG A 58 -3.73 0.09 9.21
CA ARG A 58 -5.14 0.40 9.48
C ARG A 58 -6.08 -0.77 9.17
N TRP A 59 -5.56 -1.85 8.60
CA TRP A 59 -6.39 -2.98 8.21
C TRP A 59 -6.62 -3.90 9.41
N ARG A 60 -7.81 -3.78 10.03
CA ARG A 60 -8.27 -4.55 11.21
C ARG A 60 -7.16 -4.76 12.26
N PRO A 61 -6.62 -3.67 12.82
CA PRO A 61 -5.56 -3.79 13.83
C PRO A 61 -6.11 -4.40 15.11
N ASP A 62 -5.28 -5.15 15.83
CA ASP A 62 -5.58 -5.50 17.22
C ASP A 62 -5.35 -4.26 18.10
N ASP A 63 -6.16 -4.08 19.14
CA ASP A 63 -6.18 -2.88 19.99
C ASP A 63 -4.81 -2.54 20.61
N ASP A 64 -3.97 -3.55 20.85
CA ASP A 64 -2.63 -3.41 21.46
C ASP A 64 -1.47 -3.47 20.44
N ALA A 65 -1.75 -3.76 19.16
CA ALA A 65 -0.72 -4.12 18.19
C ALA A 65 -0.08 -2.93 17.48
N ILE A 66 -0.71 -1.75 17.54
CA ILE A 66 -0.30 -0.60 16.73
C ILE A 66 -0.15 0.61 17.65
N GLY A 67 1.10 0.94 17.98
CA GLY A 67 1.43 2.22 18.59
C GLY A 67 1.15 3.39 17.64
N ASP A 68 1.77 4.55 17.86
CA ASP A 68 1.56 5.74 17.02
C ASP A 68 2.26 5.64 15.64
N ILE A 69 1.88 4.64 14.84
CA ILE A 69 2.34 4.48 13.45
C ILE A 69 1.53 5.41 12.55
N THR A 70 2.24 6.26 11.81
CA THR A 70 1.66 7.19 10.84
C THR A 70 1.66 6.60 9.43
N ASP A 71 0.83 7.15 8.54
CA ASP A 71 0.84 6.78 7.11
C ASP A 71 2.24 6.94 6.48
N GLY A 72 3.03 7.94 6.89
CA GLY A 72 4.38 8.17 6.36
C GLY A 72 5.41 7.10 6.76
N GLN A 73 5.11 6.30 7.79
CA GLN A 73 5.99 5.21 8.25
C GLN A 73 5.66 3.86 7.61
N VAL A 74 4.64 3.81 6.74
CA VAL A 74 4.20 2.61 6.03
C VAL A 74 4.29 2.86 4.53
N SER A 75 4.59 1.82 3.75
CA SER A 75 4.70 1.91 2.28
C SER A 75 3.82 0.89 1.54
N SER A 76 2.89 0.25 2.25
CA SER A 76 2.08 -0.87 1.76
C SER A 76 0.62 -0.70 2.11
N TYR A 77 -0.24 -1.14 1.19
CA TYR A 77 -1.68 -1.29 1.42
C TYR A 77 -2.01 -2.75 1.78
N ALA A 78 -3.14 -2.95 2.46
CA ALA A 78 -3.72 -4.26 2.75
C ALA A 78 -5.20 -4.29 2.34
N ALA A 79 -5.64 -5.45 1.86
CA ALA A 79 -7.01 -5.76 1.48
C ALA A 79 -7.21 -7.28 1.36
N ILE A 80 -8.45 -7.73 1.51
CA ILE A 80 -8.87 -9.11 1.26
C ILE A 80 -10.06 -9.12 0.30
N GLY A 81 -10.00 -9.97 -0.72
CA GLY A 81 -11.10 -10.24 -1.64
C GLY A 81 -11.53 -11.70 -1.55
N ARG A 82 -12.84 -11.96 -1.56
CA ARG A 82 -13.40 -13.30 -1.61
C ARG A 82 -13.77 -13.66 -3.04
N VAL A 83 -13.35 -14.86 -3.45
CA VAL A 83 -13.87 -15.52 -4.66
C VAL A 83 -15.19 -16.19 -4.28
N ARG A 84 -16.19 -16.08 -5.14
CA ARG A 84 -17.49 -16.75 -4.95
C ARG A 84 -17.42 -18.24 -5.28
#